data_AF-A0A250IVE2-F1
#
_entry.id   AF-A0A250IVE2-F1
#
_cell.length_a   1.000
_cell.length_b   1.000
_cell.length_c   1.000
_cell.angle_alpha   90.00
_cell.angle_beta   90.00
_cell.angle_gamma   90.00
#
_symmetry.space_group_name_H-M   'P 1'
#
loop_
_entity.id
_entity.type
_entity.pdbx_description
1 polymer ?
#
loop_
_entity_poly.entity_id
_entity_poly.type
_entity_poly.pdbx_seq_one_letter_code
_entity_poly.pdbx_strand_id
1 'polypeptide(L)'
;MRSPIKWMVCLLLCGVGPAMASEALPPGPEEVSSTDAPPDFESLAESFSAGRLVDVSRRVVDEGIAEYSYTVRVGPGAYDVITVHRVVTELLPNIPRGGQKPVFLVHGDLWGFRGAFLPTLASSAVPRGKSFAIYLARQGMDVWGIDLRWVHVPVTTADFSFMQNWNLETHVLDVRAGLVLASQVRSLGLSSVEPMPLLGWSRGAAIGYALLNAEAKSPAKERQVSAFVPVDMAFVLDEKATSQREAACLGYSIFSPLQQSGLYVESSGQFLLKLVSLARSRPTEPSDDVDGFTNWEAALLAGSATSSLQPTPVFAWYHFTGGTFSGRLPTGLTWTNQSFLLDMMEQASPFQSIGEQVETLALWCGTSTQPYTDRLDKVKVPVLYVGAAGGVGREGFATLSLLGSKDVTTFIVQRLTDSERAGDFGHADLFLASDADRLVWPRIVSWLACH
;
A
#
# COMPACT_ATOMS: atom_id res chain seq x y z
N MET A 1 28.32 17.97 33.73
CA MET A 1 27.04 18.50 34.25
C MET A 1 26.59 19.66 33.37
N ARG A 2 25.63 19.42 32.47
CA ARG A 2 24.61 20.35 31.94
C ARG A 2 23.79 19.62 30.85
N SER A 3 22.55 19.30 31.25
CA SER A 3 21.32 18.86 30.56
C SER A 3 21.31 18.53 29.05
N PRO A 4 20.73 17.38 28.64
CA PRO A 4 20.26 17.11 27.28
C PRO A 4 18.73 17.24 27.20
N ILE A 5 18.22 18.45 26.95
CA ILE A 5 16.80 18.68 26.59
C ILE A 5 16.82 19.77 25.50
N LYS A 6 17.00 19.40 24.23
CA LYS A 6 16.81 20.30 23.07
C LYS A 6 16.76 19.67 21.67
N TRP A 7 16.60 18.35 21.52
CA TRP A 7 16.58 17.68 20.20
C TRP A 7 15.30 16.88 19.90
N MET A 8 14.15 17.29 20.44
CA MET A 8 12.88 16.55 20.30
C MET A 8 11.84 17.20 19.37
N VAL A 9 12.22 18.21 18.57
CA VAL A 9 11.25 18.99 17.75
C VAL A 9 11.66 19.14 16.27
N CYS A 10 12.83 18.65 15.84
CA CYS A 10 13.28 18.76 14.43
C CYS A 10 13.25 17.45 13.60
N LEU A 11 12.81 16.33 14.16
CA LEU A 11 12.54 15.07 13.42
C LEU A 11 11.05 14.75 13.30
N LEU A 12 10.18 15.66 13.75
CA LEU A 12 8.73 15.59 13.59
C LEU A 12 8.19 16.60 12.55
N LEU A 13 8.98 17.58 12.12
CA LEU A 13 8.53 18.70 11.26
C LEU A 13 9.70 19.36 10.49
N CYS A 14 10.25 18.69 9.48
CA CYS A 14 11.13 19.31 8.47
C CYS A 14 10.64 18.88 7.07
N GLY A 15 9.87 19.67 6.32
CA GLY A 15 9.81 21.12 6.40
C GLY A 15 8.51 21.77 5.92
N VAL A 16 8.18 22.85 6.62
CA VAL A 16 7.71 24.10 6.03
C VAL A 16 8.34 25.23 6.86
N GLY A 17 9.22 26.02 6.23
CA GLY A 17 9.58 27.35 6.73
C GLY A 17 8.61 28.39 6.16
N PRO A 18 8.27 29.46 6.89
CA PRO A 18 7.10 30.28 6.65
C PRO A 18 7.34 31.40 5.64
N ALA A 19 6.31 31.73 4.86
CA ALA A 19 6.16 33.06 4.30
C ALA A 19 4.68 33.45 4.26
N MET A 20 4.34 34.42 5.11
CA MET A 20 3.26 35.40 4.96
C MET A 20 1.81 34.89 5.14
N ALA A 21 1.28 35.11 6.34
CA ALA A 21 -0.11 35.57 6.47
C ALA A 21 -0.20 36.54 7.66
N SER A 22 -0.74 37.71 7.33
CA SER A 22 -0.95 38.90 8.16
C SER A 22 -1.79 38.61 9.42
N GLU A 23 -1.53 39.40 10.46
CA GLU A 23 -2.33 39.51 11.68
C GLU A 23 -3.83 39.57 11.35
N ALA A 24 -4.60 38.65 11.95
CA ALA A 24 -6.04 38.79 12.12
C ALA A 24 -6.35 38.57 13.61
N LEU A 25 -7.10 39.52 14.19
CA LEU A 25 -7.49 39.60 15.60
C LEU A 25 -8.35 38.41 16.04
N PRO A 26 -8.35 38.06 17.34
CA PRO A 26 -9.06 36.88 17.84
C PRO A 26 -10.58 37.09 17.84
N PRO A 27 -11.39 36.07 17.44
CA PRO A 27 -12.81 36.08 17.74
C PRO A 27 -13.05 35.70 19.21
N GLY A 28 -14.05 36.34 19.80
CA GLY A 28 -14.51 36.09 21.17
C GLY A 28 -15.23 34.73 21.33
N PRO A 29 -15.67 34.41 22.56
CA PRO A 29 -16.20 33.09 22.88
C PRO A 29 -17.65 32.98 22.41
N GLU A 30 -17.90 32.14 21.41
CA GLU A 30 -19.25 31.67 21.09
C GLU A 30 -19.35 30.15 21.24
N GLU A 31 -20.54 29.75 21.70
CA GLU A 31 -20.90 28.49 22.29
C GLU A 31 -20.74 27.30 21.33
N VAL A 32 -20.08 26.26 21.82
CA VAL A 32 -19.98 24.95 21.17
C VAL A 32 -21.35 24.27 21.25
N SER A 33 -22.11 24.32 20.16
CA SER A 33 -23.30 23.49 19.96
C SER A 33 -22.88 22.10 19.46
N SER A 34 -23.03 21.11 20.33
CA SER A 34 -22.80 19.70 20.01
C SER A 34 -23.89 19.17 19.08
N THR A 35 -23.53 18.87 17.83
CA THR A 35 -24.30 17.97 16.95
C THR A 35 -23.35 17.05 16.20
N ASP A 36 -22.67 16.18 16.95
CA ASP A 36 -22.04 14.97 16.40
C ASP A 36 -23.13 13.92 16.17
N ALA A 37 -23.73 13.95 14.99
CA ALA A 37 -24.35 12.75 14.43
C ALA A 37 -23.28 12.01 13.62
N PRO A 38 -23.04 10.71 13.85
CA PRO A 38 -22.17 9.93 12.97
C PRO A 38 -22.73 9.95 11.54
N PRO A 39 -21.88 9.95 10.50
CA PRO A 39 -22.33 9.93 9.12
C PRO A 39 -23.23 8.72 8.87
N ASP A 40 -24.34 8.99 8.18
CA ASP A 40 -25.42 8.06 7.94
C ASP A 40 -24.99 6.96 6.94
N PHE A 41 -24.70 5.77 7.46
CA PHE A 41 -24.23 4.59 6.71
C PHE A 41 -25.27 4.01 5.74
N GLU A 42 -26.49 4.55 5.68
CA GLU A 42 -27.53 4.12 4.75
C GLU A 42 -27.30 4.57 3.30
N SER A 43 -26.43 5.56 3.05
CA SER A 43 -26.16 6.05 1.68
C SER A 43 -25.23 5.16 0.83
N LEU A 44 -24.56 4.17 1.45
CA LEU A 44 -23.76 3.15 0.75
C LEU A 44 -24.62 2.10 0.00
N ALA A 45 -25.89 2.38 -0.27
CA ALA A 45 -26.77 1.54 -1.07
C ALA A 45 -27.32 2.24 -2.33
N GLU A 46 -27.01 3.52 -2.56
CA GLU A 46 -27.49 4.25 -3.74
C GLU A 46 -26.58 4.01 -4.96
N SER A 47 -27.12 3.29 -5.96
CA SER A 47 -26.66 3.20 -7.36
C SER A 47 -25.18 3.53 -7.63
N PHE A 48 -24.31 2.55 -7.35
CA PHE A 48 -22.88 2.63 -7.57
C PHE A 48 -22.50 2.68 -9.06
N SER A 49 -21.87 3.76 -9.49
CA SER A 49 -21.14 3.81 -10.75
C SER A 49 -19.64 3.67 -10.48
N ALA A 50 -18.88 3.12 -11.43
CA ALA A 50 -17.42 3.09 -11.35
C ALA A 50 -16.77 4.49 -11.31
N GLY A 51 -17.57 5.58 -11.35
CA GLY A 51 -17.13 6.92 -11.64
C GLY A 51 -17.25 7.24 -13.14
N ARG A 52 -16.71 8.39 -13.53
CA ARG A 52 -16.69 8.84 -14.93
C ARG A 52 -15.36 8.53 -15.58
N LEU A 53 -15.36 7.71 -16.63
CA LEU A 53 -14.17 7.47 -17.45
C LEU A 53 -13.70 8.79 -18.09
N VAL A 54 -12.42 9.11 -17.90
CA VAL A 54 -11.77 10.34 -18.38
C VAL A 54 -10.85 10.05 -19.55
N ASP A 55 -10.03 9.01 -19.43
CA ASP A 55 -9.04 8.65 -20.45
C ASP A 55 -8.83 7.14 -20.51
N VAL A 56 -8.39 6.66 -21.67
CA VAL A 56 -7.98 5.27 -21.89
C VAL A 56 -6.70 5.27 -22.71
N SER A 57 -5.67 4.61 -22.21
CA SER A 57 -4.41 4.43 -22.92
C SER A 57 -4.00 2.96 -22.96
N ARG A 58 -3.11 2.63 -23.90
CA ARG A 58 -2.53 1.30 -24.07
C ARG A 58 -1.04 1.42 -24.34
N ARG A 59 -0.23 0.54 -23.74
CA ARG A 59 1.18 0.37 -24.06
C ARG A 59 1.57 -1.11 -24.08
N VAL A 60 2.50 -1.47 -24.96
CA VAL A 60 3.12 -2.80 -24.94
C VAL A 60 4.12 -2.84 -23.80
N VAL A 61 4.01 -3.85 -22.92
CA VAL A 61 4.90 -4.00 -21.75
C VAL A 61 5.86 -5.17 -21.90
N ASP A 62 5.49 -6.15 -22.72
CA ASP A 62 6.30 -7.32 -23.05
C ASP A 62 5.79 -7.98 -24.34
N GLU A 63 6.50 -8.99 -24.86
CA GLU A 63 6.10 -9.71 -26.07
C GLU A 63 4.69 -10.30 -25.92
N GLY A 64 3.75 -9.83 -26.75
CA GLY A 64 2.35 -10.27 -26.73
C GLY A 64 1.55 -9.82 -25.50
N ILE A 65 2.08 -8.93 -24.66
CA ILE A 65 1.42 -8.45 -23.44
C ILE A 65 1.34 -6.92 -23.47
N ALA A 66 0.14 -6.42 -23.24
CA ALA A 66 -0.14 -4.99 -23.16
C ALA A 66 -0.71 -4.61 -21.79
N GLU A 67 -0.39 -3.39 -21.38
CA GLU A 67 -1.08 -2.70 -20.30
C GLU A 67 -2.06 -1.70 -20.90
N TYR A 68 -3.32 -1.79 -20.46
CA TYR A 68 -4.33 -0.77 -20.65
C TYR A 68 -4.46 0.01 -19.34
N SER A 69 -4.66 1.32 -19.44
CA SER A 69 -4.90 2.18 -18.27
C SER A 69 -6.17 2.98 -18.51
N TYR A 70 -7.06 2.99 -17.52
CA TYR A 70 -8.34 3.68 -17.53
C TYR A 70 -8.32 4.72 -16.41
N THR A 71 -8.31 5.99 -16.75
CA THR A 71 -8.37 7.08 -15.77
C THR A 71 -9.82 7.39 -15.45
N VAL A 72 -10.19 7.34 -14.18
CA VAL A 72 -11.58 7.42 -13.74
C VAL A 72 -11.73 8.48 -12.67
N ARG A 73 -12.65 9.41 -12.88
CA ARG A 73 -13.02 10.40 -11.87
C ARG A 73 -14.06 9.80 -10.91
N VAL A 74 -13.70 9.73 -9.64
CA VAL A 74 -14.49 9.09 -8.57
C VAL A 74 -15.08 10.11 -7.58
N GLY A 75 -14.75 11.39 -7.73
CA GLY A 75 -15.29 12.47 -6.91
C GLY A 75 -15.18 13.84 -7.58
N PRO A 76 -15.67 14.89 -6.90
CA PRO A 76 -15.72 16.24 -7.46
C PRO A 76 -14.35 16.96 -7.46
N GLY A 77 -13.44 16.57 -6.57
CA GLY A 77 -12.12 17.18 -6.40
C GLY A 77 -11.20 16.99 -7.61
N ALA A 78 -10.20 17.86 -7.73
CA ALA A 78 -9.24 17.82 -8.84
C ALA A 78 -8.44 16.51 -8.87
N TYR A 79 -8.13 15.97 -7.69
CA TYR A 79 -7.38 14.73 -7.49
C TYR A 79 -8.25 13.55 -7.06
N ASP A 80 -9.59 13.68 -7.12
CA ASP A 80 -10.51 12.55 -6.92
C ASP A 80 -10.56 11.68 -8.19
N VAL A 81 -9.40 11.13 -8.53
CA VAL A 81 -9.15 10.37 -9.75
C VAL A 81 -8.36 9.12 -9.37
N ILE A 82 -8.79 7.97 -9.88
CA ILE A 82 -8.04 6.73 -9.82
C ILE A 82 -7.59 6.35 -11.22
N THR A 83 -6.58 5.50 -11.33
CA THR A 83 -6.27 4.81 -12.60
C THR A 83 -6.41 3.31 -12.40
N VAL A 84 -7.21 2.67 -13.24
CA VAL A 84 -7.34 1.21 -13.26
C VAL A 84 -6.45 0.68 -14.36
N HIS A 85 -5.65 -0.33 -14.04
CA HIS A 85 -4.73 -0.98 -14.97
C HIS A 85 -5.27 -2.34 -15.36
N ARG A 86 -4.98 -2.76 -16.60
CA ARG A 86 -5.20 -4.13 -17.08
C ARG A 86 -3.96 -4.60 -17.82
N VAL A 87 -3.23 -5.56 -17.28
CA VAL A 87 -2.09 -6.22 -17.91
C VAL A 87 -2.56 -7.59 -18.41
N VAL A 88 -2.53 -7.76 -19.73
CA VAL A 88 -3.19 -8.90 -20.37
C VAL A 88 -2.42 -9.38 -21.59
N THR A 89 -2.47 -10.69 -21.83
CA THR A 89 -1.97 -11.27 -23.07
C THR A 89 -2.93 -10.93 -24.20
N GLU A 90 -2.40 -10.55 -25.35
CA GLU A 90 -3.19 -10.26 -26.54
C GLU A 90 -3.20 -11.43 -27.52
N LEU A 91 -4.31 -11.57 -28.24
CA LEU A 91 -4.39 -12.45 -29.41
C LEU A 91 -3.76 -11.77 -30.64
N LEU A 92 -4.07 -10.48 -30.81
CA LEU A 92 -3.53 -9.57 -31.80
C LEU A 92 -3.39 -8.19 -31.15
N PRO A 93 -2.56 -7.27 -31.66
CA PRO A 93 -2.44 -5.93 -31.10
C PRO A 93 -3.81 -5.27 -30.88
N ASN A 94 -4.07 -4.82 -29.66
CA ASN A 94 -5.35 -4.21 -29.20
C ASN A 94 -6.52 -5.19 -29.01
N ILE A 95 -6.28 -6.51 -29.09
CA ILE A 95 -7.29 -7.54 -28.91
C ILE A 95 -6.86 -8.44 -27.75
N PRO A 96 -7.32 -8.17 -26.51
CA PRO A 96 -7.08 -9.03 -25.36
C PRO A 96 -7.53 -10.47 -25.63
N ARG A 97 -6.77 -11.45 -25.13
CA ARG A 97 -7.16 -12.85 -25.22
C ARG A 97 -8.36 -13.13 -24.31
N GLY A 98 -9.39 -13.78 -24.84
CA GLY A 98 -10.57 -14.17 -24.07
C GLY A 98 -10.34 -15.37 -23.15
N GLY A 99 -11.24 -15.57 -22.18
CA GLY A 99 -11.26 -16.75 -21.30
C GLY A 99 -10.21 -16.80 -20.20
N GLN A 100 -9.48 -15.70 -19.98
CA GLN A 100 -8.48 -15.60 -18.92
C GLN A 100 -9.13 -15.38 -17.55
N LYS A 101 -8.58 -16.03 -16.52
CA LYS A 101 -9.03 -15.85 -15.13
C LYS A 101 -8.59 -14.49 -14.60
N PRO A 102 -9.49 -13.69 -13.96
CA PRO A 102 -9.15 -12.38 -13.48
C PRO A 102 -8.41 -12.43 -12.13
N VAL A 103 -7.68 -11.36 -11.82
CA VAL A 103 -7.24 -11.01 -10.47
C VAL A 103 -7.07 -9.50 -10.39
N PHE A 104 -7.47 -8.88 -9.28
CA PHE A 104 -7.33 -7.44 -9.05
C PHE A 104 -6.24 -7.18 -8.00
N LEU A 105 -5.26 -6.33 -8.30
CA LEU A 105 -4.11 -6.03 -7.45
C LEU A 105 -4.22 -4.63 -6.85
N VAL A 106 -4.03 -4.52 -5.53
CA VAL A 106 -4.00 -3.25 -4.79
C VAL A 106 -2.61 -3.08 -4.18
N HIS A 107 -1.96 -1.96 -4.51
CA HIS A 107 -0.60 -1.66 -4.05
C HIS A 107 -0.58 -1.22 -2.57
N GLY A 108 0.64 -1.15 -2.03
CA GLY A 108 0.92 -0.67 -0.69
C GLY A 108 1.09 0.83 -0.58
N ASP A 109 1.66 1.24 0.55
CA ASP A 109 2.09 2.62 0.77
C ASP A 109 3.15 3.04 -0.27
N LEU A 110 3.26 4.33 -0.53
CA LEU A 110 4.24 5.00 -1.43
C LEU A 110 4.18 4.69 -2.92
N TRP A 111 3.73 3.52 -3.37
CA TRP A 111 3.77 3.17 -4.80
C TRP A 111 2.39 3.13 -5.43
N GLY A 112 2.30 3.47 -6.72
CA GLY A 112 1.17 3.05 -7.57
C GLY A 112 1.31 1.60 -8.05
N PHE A 113 0.34 1.13 -8.83
CA PHE A 113 0.33 -0.19 -9.46
C PHE A 113 1.62 -0.48 -10.23
N ARG A 114 2.14 0.52 -10.95
CA ARG A 114 3.36 0.34 -11.76
C ARG A 114 4.60 0.15 -10.91
N GLY A 115 4.81 0.98 -9.88
CA GLY A 115 5.93 0.82 -8.96
C GLY A 115 5.86 -0.48 -8.17
N ALA A 116 4.64 -0.92 -7.81
CA ALA A 116 4.43 -2.13 -7.03
C ALA A 116 4.54 -3.43 -7.85
N PHE A 117 3.92 -3.48 -9.03
CA PHE A 117 3.70 -4.73 -9.77
C PHE A 117 4.25 -4.73 -11.21
N LEU A 118 4.73 -3.59 -11.70
CA LEU A 118 5.47 -3.44 -12.97
C LEU A 118 6.83 -2.70 -12.84
N PRO A 119 7.59 -2.83 -11.72
CA PRO A 119 8.76 -1.98 -11.46
C PRO A 119 9.85 -2.10 -12.52
N THR A 120 9.96 -3.24 -13.21
CA THR A 120 10.96 -3.46 -14.27
C THR A 120 10.69 -2.68 -15.55
N LEU A 121 9.56 -1.99 -15.67
CA LEU A 121 9.31 -1.08 -16.79
C LEU A 121 10.07 0.24 -16.65
N ALA A 122 10.40 0.65 -15.42
CA ALA A 122 11.21 1.82 -15.13
C ALA A 122 12.67 1.48 -14.81
N SER A 123 13.00 0.20 -14.60
CA SER A 123 14.35 -0.26 -14.26
C SER A 123 15.04 -0.97 -15.42
N SER A 124 16.31 -0.65 -15.65
CA SER A 124 17.20 -1.42 -16.52
C SER A 124 18.02 -2.49 -15.79
N ALA A 125 17.96 -2.53 -14.45
CA ALA A 125 18.77 -3.42 -13.63
C ALA A 125 18.30 -4.88 -13.66
N VAL A 126 17.02 -5.11 -13.98
CA VAL A 126 16.38 -6.43 -13.98
C VAL A 126 15.59 -6.63 -15.29
N PRO A 127 15.54 -7.84 -15.88
CA PRO A 127 14.81 -8.09 -17.12
C PRO A 127 13.33 -7.69 -17.04
N ARG A 128 12.79 -7.12 -18.13
CA ARG A 128 11.37 -6.68 -18.21
C ARG A 128 10.34 -7.74 -17.81
N GLY A 129 10.64 -9.01 -18.08
CA GLY A 129 9.77 -10.14 -17.73
C GLY A 129 9.69 -10.47 -16.22
N LYS A 130 10.45 -9.78 -15.36
CA LYS A 130 10.51 -9.98 -13.91
C LYS A 130 9.64 -8.96 -13.16
N SER A 131 8.45 -8.70 -13.69
CA SER A 131 7.40 -7.96 -12.98
C SER A 131 6.25 -8.90 -12.68
N PHE A 132 5.69 -8.80 -11.47
CA PHE A 132 4.64 -9.70 -11.01
C PHE A 132 3.41 -9.69 -11.94
N ALA A 133 2.94 -8.53 -12.36
CA ALA A 133 1.78 -8.45 -13.26
C ALA A 133 2.06 -9.07 -14.66
N ILE A 134 3.27 -8.89 -15.20
CA ILE A 134 3.70 -9.55 -16.45
C ILE A 134 3.79 -11.07 -16.25
N TYR A 135 4.33 -11.52 -15.12
CA TYR A 135 4.40 -12.93 -14.76
C TYR A 135 3.00 -13.56 -14.73
N LEU A 136 2.05 -12.95 -14.01
CA LEU A 136 0.66 -13.42 -13.96
C LEU A 136 0.00 -13.47 -15.35
N ALA A 137 0.20 -12.44 -16.18
CA ALA A 137 -0.34 -12.40 -17.54
C ALA A 137 0.23 -13.52 -18.42
N ARG A 138 1.53 -13.84 -18.28
CA ARG A 138 2.18 -15.00 -18.95
C ARG A 138 1.63 -16.35 -18.46
N GLN A 139 1.18 -16.42 -17.21
CA GLN A 139 0.48 -17.58 -16.65
C GLN A 139 -1.00 -17.64 -17.07
N GLY A 140 -1.44 -16.80 -18.02
CA GLY A 140 -2.78 -16.84 -18.58
C GLY A 140 -3.83 -16.07 -17.76
N MET A 141 -3.43 -15.22 -16.81
CA MET A 141 -4.35 -14.38 -16.04
C MET A 141 -4.67 -13.06 -16.75
N ASP A 142 -5.87 -12.54 -16.49
CA ASP A 142 -6.30 -11.18 -16.81
C ASP A 142 -6.05 -10.29 -15.58
N VAL A 143 -4.92 -9.59 -15.55
CA VAL A 143 -4.44 -8.91 -14.35
C VAL A 143 -4.96 -7.49 -14.33
N TRP A 144 -5.72 -7.16 -13.31
CA TRP A 144 -6.23 -5.82 -13.05
C TRP A 144 -5.51 -5.21 -11.85
N GLY A 145 -5.53 -3.89 -11.73
CA GLY A 145 -5.12 -3.23 -10.50
C GLY A 145 -5.43 -1.74 -10.52
N ILE A 146 -5.02 -1.03 -9.48
CA ILE A 146 -5.42 0.35 -9.25
C ILE A 146 -4.24 1.21 -8.81
N ASP A 147 -4.19 2.45 -9.29
CA ASP A 147 -3.52 3.59 -8.65
C ASP A 147 -4.57 4.34 -7.81
N LEU A 148 -4.38 4.40 -6.49
CA LEU A 148 -5.25 5.17 -5.58
C LEU A 148 -5.11 6.69 -5.82
N ARG A 149 -6.06 7.49 -5.31
CA ARG A 149 -6.13 8.94 -5.57
C ARG A 149 -4.81 9.70 -5.33
N TRP A 150 -4.12 9.37 -4.24
CA TRP A 150 -2.88 10.04 -3.86
C TRP A 150 -1.73 9.83 -4.84
N VAL A 151 -1.75 8.76 -5.65
CA VAL A 151 -0.75 8.52 -6.70
C VAL A 151 -0.76 9.66 -7.75
N HIS A 152 -1.89 10.34 -7.91
CA HIS A 152 -2.07 11.41 -8.90
C HIS A 152 -1.74 12.80 -8.37
N VAL A 153 -1.32 12.93 -7.11
CA VAL A 153 -1.03 14.23 -6.49
C VAL A 153 0.39 14.68 -6.85
N PRO A 154 0.57 15.80 -7.59
CA PRO A 154 1.88 16.25 -8.06
C PRO A 154 2.78 16.71 -6.92
N VAL A 155 4.10 16.52 -7.08
CA VAL A 155 5.13 16.97 -6.12
C VAL A 155 5.09 18.47 -5.81
N THR A 156 4.54 19.28 -6.71
CA THR A 156 4.40 20.74 -6.56
C THR A 156 3.17 21.17 -5.76
N THR A 157 2.36 20.21 -5.28
CA THR A 157 1.17 20.51 -4.47
C THR A 157 1.59 21.07 -3.11
N ALA A 158 0.92 22.15 -2.69
CA ALA A 158 1.18 22.82 -1.41
C ALA A 158 -0.05 22.87 -0.49
N ASP A 159 -1.26 22.82 -1.06
CA ASP A 159 -2.52 22.73 -0.32
C ASP A 159 -3.03 21.30 -0.36
N PHE A 160 -3.20 20.69 0.81
CA PHE A 160 -3.65 19.31 0.98
C PHE A 160 -5.00 19.20 1.68
N SER A 161 -5.74 20.31 1.81
CA SER A 161 -7.08 20.32 2.41
C SER A 161 -8.05 19.33 1.76
N PHE A 162 -7.90 19.06 0.47
CA PHE A 162 -8.70 18.07 -0.26
C PHE A 162 -8.50 16.62 0.23
N MET A 163 -7.40 16.32 0.94
CA MET A 163 -7.14 15.00 1.51
C MET A 163 -7.81 14.79 2.88
N GLN A 164 -8.48 15.80 3.45
CA GLN A 164 -9.05 15.73 4.80
C GLN A 164 -9.87 14.47 5.07
N ASN A 165 -10.64 14.02 4.07
CA ASN A 165 -11.53 12.87 4.16
C ASN A 165 -10.98 11.64 3.42
N TRP A 166 -9.75 11.67 2.92
CA TRP A 166 -9.13 10.50 2.30
C TRP A 166 -8.65 9.57 3.42
N ASN A 167 -9.35 8.47 3.60
CA ASN A 167 -9.15 7.49 4.68
C ASN A 167 -9.35 6.06 4.13
N LEU A 168 -9.33 5.03 4.98
CA LEU A 168 -9.54 3.65 4.53
C LEU A 168 -10.89 3.48 3.82
N GLU A 169 -11.96 4.12 4.29
CA GLU A 169 -13.26 4.09 3.62
C GLU A 169 -13.18 4.64 2.18
N THR A 170 -12.53 5.78 1.98
CA THR A 170 -12.30 6.34 0.64
C THR A 170 -11.58 5.35 -0.26
N HIS A 171 -10.52 4.70 0.24
CA HIS A 171 -9.75 3.73 -0.53
C HIS A 171 -10.55 2.45 -0.82
N VAL A 172 -11.43 2.03 0.09
CA VAL A 172 -12.37 0.92 -0.14
C VAL A 172 -13.33 1.25 -1.28
N LEU A 173 -13.87 2.47 -1.33
CA LEU A 173 -14.74 2.92 -2.41
C LEU A 173 -14.00 2.98 -3.75
N ASP A 174 -12.75 3.43 -3.74
CA ASP A 174 -11.89 3.48 -4.93
C ASP A 174 -11.60 2.08 -5.48
N VAL A 175 -11.23 1.13 -4.62
CA VAL A 175 -11.01 -0.28 -5.03
C VAL A 175 -12.31 -0.89 -5.56
N ARG A 176 -13.46 -0.62 -4.91
CA ARG A 176 -14.75 -1.10 -5.38
C ARG A 176 -15.10 -0.53 -6.75
N ALA A 177 -14.87 0.76 -6.98
CA ALA A 177 -15.06 1.38 -8.29
C ALA A 177 -14.18 0.73 -9.38
N GLY A 178 -12.92 0.44 -9.04
CA GLY A 178 -12.00 -0.29 -9.90
C GLY A 178 -12.46 -1.70 -10.25
N LEU A 179 -12.94 -2.46 -9.27
CA LEU A 179 -13.51 -3.81 -9.46
C LEU A 179 -14.75 -3.77 -10.37
N VAL A 180 -15.64 -2.79 -10.17
CA VAL A 180 -16.83 -2.60 -11.01
C VAL A 180 -16.42 -2.29 -12.46
N LEU A 181 -15.47 -1.37 -12.66
CA LEU A 181 -14.97 -1.07 -14.01
C LEU A 181 -14.35 -2.31 -14.67
N ALA A 182 -13.48 -3.03 -13.95
CA ALA A 182 -12.85 -4.24 -14.45
C ALA A 182 -13.90 -5.27 -14.90
N SER A 183 -14.95 -5.46 -14.09
CA SER A 183 -16.04 -6.36 -14.42
C SER A 183 -16.89 -5.88 -15.61
N GLN A 184 -17.15 -4.58 -15.72
CA GLN A 184 -17.85 -4.00 -16.87
C GLN A 184 -17.07 -4.19 -18.17
N VAL A 185 -15.76 -3.90 -18.17
CA VAL A 185 -14.91 -4.06 -19.35
C VAL A 185 -14.80 -5.53 -19.76
N ARG A 186 -14.74 -6.46 -18.80
CA ARG A 186 -14.74 -7.90 -19.07
C ARG A 186 -16.09 -8.42 -19.58
N SER A 187 -17.19 -7.82 -19.13
CA SER A 187 -18.56 -8.25 -19.48
C SER A 187 -19.10 -7.61 -20.76
N LEU A 188 -18.33 -6.76 -21.45
CA LEU A 188 -18.62 -6.38 -22.84
C LEU A 188 -18.60 -7.63 -23.75
N GLY A 189 -19.72 -8.35 -23.79
CA GLY A 189 -19.90 -9.65 -24.44
C GLY A 189 -20.56 -10.76 -23.58
N LEU A 190 -20.80 -10.56 -22.27
CA LEU A 190 -21.40 -11.54 -21.35
C LEU A 190 -22.42 -10.89 -20.39
N SER A 191 -23.44 -11.64 -19.98
CA SER A 191 -24.58 -11.11 -19.22
C SER A 191 -24.38 -10.99 -17.70
N SER A 192 -23.23 -11.40 -17.14
CA SER A 192 -23.00 -11.37 -15.68
C SER A 192 -21.65 -10.76 -15.29
N VAL A 193 -21.72 -9.88 -14.28
CA VAL A 193 -20.59 -9.34 -13.52
C VAL A 193 -20.15 -10.41 -12.53
N GLU A 194 -19.07 -11.13 -12.85
CA GLU A 194 -18.51 -12.15 -11.94
C GLU A 194 -17.56 -11.50 -10.92
N PRO A 195 -17.65 -11.86 -9.63
CA PRO A 195 -16.66 -11.49 -8.63
C PRO A 195 -15.26 -12.00 -9.03
N MET A 196 -14.21 -11.31 -8.60
CA MET A 196 -12.83 -11.67 -8.94
C MET A 196 -11.93 -11.80 -7.70
N PRO A 197 -10.87 -12.61 -7.75
CA PRO A 197 -9.86 -12.63 -6.70
C PRO A 197 -9.22 -11.25 -6.52
N LEU A 198 -8.99 -10.86 -5.27
CA LEU A 198 -8.31 -9.64 -4.87
C LEU A 198 -6.96 -10.00 -4.24
N LEU A 199 -5.89 -9.33 -4.64
CA LEU A 199 -4.61 -9.37 -3.95
C LEU A 199 -4.31 -7.96 -3.46
N GLY A 200 -4.03 -7.83 -2.17
CA GLY A 200 -3.60 -6.57 -1.58
C GLY A 200 -2.20 -6.74 -1.02
N TRP A 201 -1.27 -5.85 -1.37
CA TRP A 201 0.07 -5.82 -0.76
C TRP A 201 0.16 -4.69 0.25
N SER A 202 0.68 -4.96 1.45
CA SER A 202 0.88 -3.93 2.48
C SER A 202 -0.43 -3.23 2.84
N ARG A 203 -0.49 -1.89 2.80
CA ARG A 203 -1.73 -1.09 2.86
C ARG A 203 -2.86 -1.62 1.98
N GLY A 204 -2.56 -2.12 0.78
CA GLY A 204 -3.55 -2.73 -0.11
C GLY A 204 -4.23 -3.95 0.51
N ALA A 205 -3.55 -4.71 1.35
CA ALA A 205 -4.17 -5.79 2.12
C ALA A 205 -5.10 -5.25 3.20
N ALA A 206 -4.72 -4.18 3.91
CA ALA A 206 -5.58 -3.52 4.89
C ALA A 206 -6.87 -2.98 4.24
N ILE A 207 -6.74 -2.33 3.08
CA ILE A 207 -7.90 -1.89 2.27
C ILE A 207 -8.74 -3.10 1.85
N GLY A 208 -8.11 -4.20 1.42
CA GLY A 208 -8.82 -5.43 1.06
C GLY A 208 -9.61 -6.05 2.21
N TYR A 209 -9.06 -6.08 3.42
CA TYR A 209 -9.79 -6.52 4.61
C TYR A 209 -10.98 -5.62 4.93
N ALA A 210 -10.79 -4.29 4.87
CA ALA A 210 -11.87 -3.33 5.08
C ALA A 210 -12.98 -3.48 4.02
N LEU A 211 -12.63 -3.70 2.75
CA LEU A 211 -13.58 -3.97 1.68
C LEU A 211 -14.38 -5.26 1.95
N LEU A 212 -13.70 -6.34 2.32
CA LEU A 212 -14.37 -7.61 2.64
C LEU A 212 -15.31 -7.48 3.85
N ASN A 213 -14.90 -6.72 4.88
CA ASN A 213 -15.75 -6.39 6.02
C ASN A 213 -17.03 -5.66 5.58
N ALA A 214 -16.90 -4.67 4.68
CA ALA A 214 -18.04 -3.95 4.11
C ALA A 214 -18.93 -4.87 3.26
N GLU A 215 -18.35 -5.66 2.35
CA GLU A 215 -19.08 -6.60 1.48
C GLU A 215 -19.80 -7.70 2.25
N ALA A 216 -19.35 -8.03 3.46
CA ALA A 216 -20.03 -9.00 4.32
C ALA A 216 -21.46 -8.57 4.71
N LYS A 217 -21.75 -7.25 4.68
CA LYS A 217 -23.11 -6.71 4.86
C LYS A 217 -23.97 -6.88 3.58
N SER A 218 -23.35 -6.92 2.41
CA SER A 218 -24.05 -7.01 1.13
C SER A 218 -24.53 -8.44 0.81
N PRO A 219 -25.65 -8.58 0.08
CA PRO A 219 -26.05 -9.85 -0.54
C PRO A 219 -24.93 -10.43 -1.41
N ALA A 220 -24.84 -11.76 -1.48
CA ALA A 220 -23.76 -12.46 -2.19
C ALA A 220 -23.60 -12.03 -3.67
N LYS A 221 -24.69 -11.61 -4.33
CA LYS A 221 -24.68 -11.16 -5.73
C LYS A 221 -24.08 -9.77 -5.95
N GLU A 222 -23.91 -8.98 -4.89
CA GLU A 222 -23.38 -7.62 -4.96
C GLU A 222 -21.89 -7.54 -4.56
N ARG A 223 -21.36 -8.62 -4.00
CA ARG A 223 -19.95 -8.75 -3.62
C ARG A 223 -19.09 -8.87 -4.85
N GLN A 224 -17.97 -8.15 -4.87
CA GLN A 224 -17.06 -8.09 -6.00
C GLN A 224 -15.84 -9.00 -5.81
N VAL A 225 -15.57 -9.46 -4.59
CA VAL A 225 -14.39 -10.28 -4.28
C VAL A 225 -14.78 -11.76 -4.13
N SER A 226 -14.16 -12.64 -4.92
CA SER A 226 -14.38 -14.11 -4.84
C SER A 226 -13.39 -14.82 -3.92
N ALA A 227 -12.18 -14.30 -3.78
CA ALA A 227 -11.05 -14.87 -3.06
C ALA A 227 -10.07 -13.75 -2.68
N PHE A 228 -9.27 -13.91 -1.63
CA PHE A 228 -8.38 -12.85 -1.15
C PHE A 228 -6.94 -13.32 -0.88
N VAL A 229 -5.97 -12.57 -1.38
CA VAL A 229 -4.54 -12.77 -1.14
C VAL A 229 -3.97 -11.54 -0.41
N PRO A 230 -4.07 -11.47 0.92
CA PRO A 230 -3.37 -10.46 1.71
C PRO A 230 -1.87 -10.77 1.72
N VAL A 231 -1.07 -9.80 1.29
CA VAL A 231 0.39 -9.92 1.21
C VAL A 231 1.05 -9.03 2.25
N ASP A 232 1.63 -9.69 3.25
CA ASP A 232 2.54 -9.18 4.27
C ASP A 232 2.04 -7.96 5.04
N MET A 233 0.81 -8.06 5.56
CA MET A 233 0.18 -7.04 6.37
C MET A 233 -0.63 -7.67 7.50
N ALA A 234 -0.71 -6.99 8.64
CA ALA A 234 -1.66 -7.28 9.70
C ALA A 234 -2.74 -6.20 9.67
N PHE A 235 -4.01 -6.58 9.73
CA PHE A 235 -5.11 -5.62 9.85
C PHE A 235 -5.45 -5.33 11.31
N VAL A 236 -5.35 -6.37 12.14
CA VAL A 236 -5.39 -6.31 13.59
C VAL A 236 -4.16 -7.01 14.15
N LEU A 237 -3.73 -6.59 15.35
CA LEU A 237 -2.65 -7.23 16.09
C LEU A 237 -3.19 -8.18 17.15
N ASP A 238 -2.45 -9.25 17.43
CA ASP A 238 -2.74 -10.16 18.55
C ASP A 238 -2.76 -9.37 19.87
N GLU A 239 -3.65 -9.72 20.80
CA GLU A 239 -3.69 -9.10 22.14
C GLU A 239 -2.37 -9.27 22.90
N LYS A 240 -1.61 -10.33 22.61
CA LYS A 240 -0.30 -10.61 23.19
C LYS A 240 0.84 -9.84 22.52
N ALA A 241 0.60 -9.15 21.40
CA ALA A 241 1.58 -8.30 20.73
C ALA A 241 1.72 -6.95 21.45
N THR A 242 1.95 -6.98 22.77
CA THR A 242 1.82 -5.82 23.66
C THR A 242 2.73 -4.66 23.22
N SER A 243 3.99 -4.91 22.86
CA SER A 243 4.91 -3.86 22.42
C SER A 243 4.49 -3.21 21.10
N GLN A 244 3.97 -4.00 20.16
CA GLN A 244 3.49 -3.52 18.86
C GLN A 244 2.23 -2.68 19.06
N ARG A 245 1.32 -3.13 19.93
CA ARG A 245 0.10 -2.39 20.28
C ARG A 245 0.41 -1.09 21.00
N GLU A 246 1.34 -1.09 21.96
CA GLU A 246 1.80 0.12 22.64
C GLU A 246 2.42 1.12 21.66
N ALA A 247 3.28 0.66 20.75
CA ALA A 247 3.85 1.49 19.69
C ALA A 247 2.77 2.06 18.76
N ALA A 248 1.78 1.25 18.38
CA ALA A 248 0.65 1.68 17.57
C ALA A 248 -0.22 2.72 18.29
N CYS A 249 -0.51 2.52 19.59
CA CYS A 249 -1.25 3.47 20.41
C CYS A 249 -0.49 4.80 20.55
N LEU A 250 0.82 4.76 20.75
CA LEU A 250 1.67 5.96 20.77
C LEU A 250 1.58 6.70 19.43
N GLY A 251 1.76 5.99 18.31
CA GLY A 251 1.59 6.56 16.97
C GLY A 251 0.22 7.19 16.77
N TYR A 252 -0.86 6.49 17.14
CA TYR A 252 -2.23 7.00 17.05
C TYR A 252 -2.40 8.29 17.87
N SER A 253 -1.91 8.32 19.11
CA SER A 253 -1.99 9.51 19.97
C SER A 253 -1.22 10.72 19.44
N ILE A 254 -0.23 10.50 18.57
CA ILE A 254 0.54 11.57 17.92
C ILE A 254 -0.18 12.04 16.66
N PHE A 255 -0.54 11.12 15.76
CA PHE A 255 -1.04 11.48 14.44
C PHE A 255 -2.52 11.87 14.43
N SER A 256 -3.35 11.32 15.30
CA SER A 256 -4.79 11.66 15.33
C SER A 256 -5.02 13.15 15.65
N PRO A 257 -4.40 13.76 16.68
CA PRO A 257 -4.51 15.20 16.91
C PRO A 257 -3.91 16.07 15.79
N LEU A 258 -2.82 15.61 15.14
CA LEU A 258 -2.24 16.32 14.00
C LEU A 258 -3.20 16.36 12.82
N GLN A 259 -3.86 15.23 12.53
CA GLN A 259 -4.90 15.17 11.49
C GLN A 259 -6.07 16.09 11.84
N GLN A 260 -6.56 16.05 13.09
CA GLN A 260 -7.67 16.89 13.55
C GLN A 260 -7.33 18.39 13.51
N SER A 261 -6.05 18.76 13.62
CA SER A 261 -5.58 20.15 13.54
C SER A 261 -5.20 20.60 12.12
N GLY A 262 -5.41 19.76 11.10
CA GLY A 262 -5.28 20.15 9.70
C GLY A 262 -4.11 19.55 8.92
N LEU A 263 -3.31 18.67 9.52
CA LEU A 263 -2.27 17.93 8.80
C LEU A 263 -2.89 16.72 8.09
N TYR A 264 -3.15 16.81 6.78
CA TYR A 264 -3.82 15.73 6.03
C TYR A 264 -2.89 14.88 5.17
N VAL A 265 -1.62 15.26 5.06
CA VAL A 265 -0.66 14.65 4.14
C VAL A 265 0.47 13.96 4.89
N GLU A 266 0.86 12.81 4.35
CA GLU A 266 2.10 12.08 4.66
C GLU A 266 3.05 12.27 3.45
N SER A 267 4.33 12.54 3.71
CA SER A 267 5.31 12.97 2.67
C SER A 267 6.56 12.08 2.59
N SER A 268 6.51 10.85 3.12
CA SER A 268 7.62 9.90 3.08
C SER A 268 8.07 9.59 1.65
N GLY A 269 7.17 9.73 0.67
CA GLY A 269 7.51 9.64 -0.74
C GLY A 269 8.54 10.68 -1.18
N GLN A 270 8.37 11.94 -0.80
CA GLN A 270 9.35 12.99 -1.08
C GLN A 270 10.71 12.70 -0.43
N PHE A 271 10.69 12.22 0.82
CA PHE A 271 11.90 11.81 1.51
C PHE A 271 12.63 10.69 0.76
N LEU A 272 11.90 9.67 0.29
CA LEU A 272 12.45 8.56 -0.48
C LEU A 272 13.07 9.04 -1.80
N LEU A 273 12.35 9.89 -2.54
CA LEU A 273 12.83 10.48 -3.80
C LEU A 273 14.11 11.29 -3.58
N LYS A 274 14.20 12.04 -2.49
CA LYS A 274 15.41 12.78 -2.10
C LYS A 274 16.58 11.83 -1.84
N LEU A 275 16.37 10.79 -1.03
CA LEU A 275 17.42 9.81 -0.73
C LEU A 275 17.95 9.14 -2.01
N VAL A 276 17.08 8.72 -2.93
CA VAL A 276 17.51 8.10 -4.19
C VAL A 276 18.29 9.08 -5.06
N SER A 277 17.79 10.31 -5.21
CA SER A 277 18.47 11.36 -5.99
C SER A 277 19.88 11.62 -5.47
N LEU A 278 20.05 11.72 -4.15
CA LEU A 278 21.34 11.91 -3.50
C LEU A 278 22.25 10.69 -3.62
N ALA A 279 21.72 9.48 -3.42
CA ALA A 279 22.47 8.24 -3.58
C ALA A 279 23.02 8.07 -5.00
N ARG A 280 22.29 8.53 -6.03
CA ARG A 280 22.75 8.47 -7.42
C ARG A 280 23.77 9.57 -7.76
N SER A 281 23.51 10.80 -7.33
CA SER A 281 24.31 11.96 -7.73
C SER A 281 25.57 12.14 -6.88
N ARG A 282 25.52 11.78 -5.60
CA ARG A 282 26.55 12.04 -4.58
C ARG A 282 26.70 10.85 -3.62
N PRO A 283 26.92 9.61 -4.11
CA PRO A 283 26.81 8.37 -3.32
C PRO A 283 27.69 8.32 -2.07
N THR A 284 28.92 8.85 -2.17
CA THR A 284 29.94 8.76 -1.11
C THR A 284 29.97 9.99 -0.20
N GLU A 285 29.20 11.04 -0.52
CA GLU A 285 29.10 12.19 0.36
C GLU A 285 28.26 11.84 1.60
N PRO A 286 28.54 12.45 2.76
CA PRO A 286 27.69 12.32 3.94
C PRO A 286 26.23 12.67 3.61
N SER A 287 25.30 11.92 4.20
CA SER A 287 23.87 12.19 4.13
C SER A 287 23.52 13.30 5.10
N ASP A 288 22.85 14.34 4.59
CA ASP A 288 22.28 15.41 5.42
C ASP A 288 21.00 14.96 6.15
N ASP A 289 20.42 13.82 5.74
CA ASP A 289 19.14 13.31 6.23
C ASP A 289 19.31 12.15 7.22
N VAL A 290 20.44 11.45 7.17
CA VAL A 290 20.72 10.27 8.00
C VAL A 290 22.14 10.35 8.56
N ASP A 291 22.25 10.91 9.76
CA ASP A 291 23.53 11.17 10.44
C ASP A 291 24.43 9.94 10.51
N GLY A 292 25.68 10.10 10.07
CA GLY A 292 26.71 9.06 10.13
C GLY A 292 26.70 8.06 8.97
N PHE A 293 25.85 8.28 7.96
CA PHE A 293 25.79 7.49 6.73
C PHE A 293 26.20 8.35 5.53
N THR A 294 26.71 7.73 4.48
CA THR A 294 26.75 8.34 3.14
C THR A 294 25.37 8.32 2.49
N ASN A 295 25.15 9.09 1.43
CA ASN A 295 23.88 9.08 0.69
C ASN A 295 23.52 7.68 0.17
N TRP A 296 24.52 6.91 -0.29
CA TRP A 296 24.32 5.53 -0.71
C TRP A 296 23.88 4.62 0.43
N GLU A 297 24.58 4.68 1.57
CA GLU A 297 24.23 3.88 2.74
C GLU A 297 22.88 4.28 3.34
N ALA A 298 22.51 5.56 3.29
CA ALA A 298 21.20 6.03 3.71
C ALA A 298 20.06 5.46 2.83
N ALA A 299 20.26 5.41 1.51
CA ALA A 299 19.30 4.77 0.60
C ALA A 299 19.21 3.25 0.84
N LEU A 300 20.33 2.58 1.09
CA LEU A 300 20.29 1.17 1.49
C LEU A 300 19.58 0.97 2.83
N LEU A 301 19.82 1.83 3.82
CA LEU A 301 19.18 1.78 5.13
C LEU A 301 17.65 1.86 5.01
N ALA A 302 17.14 2.72 4.12
CA ALA A 302 15.70 2.85 3.87
C ALA A 302 15.06 1.55 3.38
N GLY A 303 15.79 0.75 2.60
CA GLY A 303 15.35 -0.59 2.19
C GLY A 303 15.61 -1.65 3.26
N SER A 304 16.80 -1.68 3.85
CA SER A 304 17.30 -2.81 4.62
C SER A 304 17.04 -2.78 6.12
N ALA A 305 16.70 -1.61 6.65
CA ALA A 305 16.40 -1.42 8.07
C ALA A 305 15.34 -0.32 8.23
N THR A 306 14.25 -0.41 7.45
CA THR A 306 13.19 0.60 7.35
C THR A 306 12.65 1.02 8.73
N SER A 307 12.51 0.08 9.68
CA SER A 307 12.09 0.38 11.05
C SER A 307 13.00 1.38 11.78
N SER A 308 14.28 1.46 11.43
CA SER A 308 15.26 2.37 12.05
C SER A 308 15.07 3.82 11.63
N LEU A 309 14.32 4.07 10.55
CA LEU A 309 13.96 5.42 10.10
C LEU A 309 12.65 5.92 10.71
N GLN A 310 11.95 5.07 11.46
CA GLN A 310 10.71 5.42 12.14
C GLN A 310 11.01 5.80 13.59
N PRO A 311 10.49 6.93 14.10
CA PRO A 311 10.65 7.30 15.51
C PRO A 311 10.02 6.27 16.46
N THR A 312 8.90 5.69 16.05
CA THR A 312 8.11 4.70 16.81
C THR A 312 7.72 3.54 15.89
N PRO A 313 8.66 2.62 15.56
CA PRO A 313 8.34 1.51 14.68
C PRO A 313 7.40 0.53 15.40
N VAL A 314 6.24 0.25 14.79
CA VAL A 314 5.33 -0.78 15.30
C VAL A 314 6.02 -2.15 15.28
N PHE A 315 6.77 -2.43 14.22
CA PHE A 315 7.53 -3.66 14.06
C PHE A 315 9.03 -3.32 14.04
N ALA A 316 9.71 -3.45 15.18
CA ALA A 316 11.10 -3.05 15.32
C ALA A 316 12.08 -3.79 14.39
N TRP A 317 11.70 -4.98 13.90
CA TRP A 317 12.50 -5.78 12.96
C TRP A 317 12.18 -5.55 11.48
N TYR A 318 11.15 -4.75 11.19
CA TYR A 318 10.64 -4.59 9.83
C TYR A 318 11.67 -3.97 8.90
N HIS A 319 11.83 -4.57 7.74
CA HIS A 319 12.59 -4.01 6.64
C HIS A 319 11.91 -4.32 5.31
N PHE A 320 12.08 -3.39 4.37
CA PHE A 320 11.52 -3.49 3.05
C PHE A 320 12.20 -4.59 2.21
N THR A 321 13.52 -4.73 2.30
CA THR A 321 14.31 -5.77 1.61
C THR A 321 15.41 -6.30 2.51
N GLY A 322 15.75 -7.58 2.46
CA GLY A 322 16.80 -8.16 3.29
C GLY A 322 18.16 -7.49 3.08
N GLY A 323 18.82 -7.11 4.16
CA GLY A 323 20.11 -6.40 4.14
C GLY A 323 21.33 -7.24 4.48
N THR A 324 22.49 -6.74 4.08
CA THR A 324 23.79 -7.14 4.65
C THR A 324 24.38 -5.98 5.44
N PHE A 325 25.05 -6.27 6.57
CA PHE A 325 25.51 -5.23 7.49
C PHE A 325 26.92 -5.47 8.00
N SER A 326 27.64 -4.38 8.28
CA SER A 326 28.83 -4.34 9.12
C SER A 326 28.49 -3.56 10.39
N GLY A 327 28.16 -4.27 11.47
CA GLY A 327 27.55 -3.65 12.65
C GLY A 327 26.17 -3.10 12.30
N ARG A 328 25.96 -1.77 12.43
CA ARG A 328 24.71 -1.09 12.05
C ARG A 328 24.74 -0.50 10.63
N LEU A 329 25.88 -0.55 9.95
CA LEU A 329 26.07 0.05 8.63
C LEU A 329 25.58 -0.93 7.55
N PRO A 330 24.61 -0.56 6.69
CA PRO A 330 24.21 -1.38 5.57
C PRO A 330 25.32 -1.40 4.52
N THR A 331 25.72 -2.59 4.10
CA THR A 331 26.76 -2.82 3.08
C THR A 331 26.19 -3.31 1.76
N GLY A 332 24.91 -3.68 1.73
CA GLY A 332 24.24 -4.22 0.56
C GLY A 332 22.91 -4.87 0.89
N LEU A 333 22.39 -5.64 -0.07
CA LEU A 333 21.12 -6.36 0.01
C LEU A 333 21.34 -7.84 -0.26
N THR A 334 20.55 -8.68 0.39
CA THR A 334 20.69 -10.15 0.34
C THR A 334 19.97 -10.75 -0.88
N TRP A 335 18.75 -10.28 -1.17
CA TRP A 335 17.85 -10.95 -2.14
C TRP A 335 17.52 -10.10 -3.38
N THR A 336 17.49 -8.78 -3.20
CA THR A 336 17.13 -7.79 -4.21
C THR A 336 18.38 -7.09 -4.76
N ASN A 337 18.41 -6.83 -6.06
CA ASN A 337 19.48 -6.04 -6.66
C ASN A 337 19.41 -4.57 -6.18
N GLN A 338 20.53 -4.00 -5.75
CA GLN A 338 20.57 -2.64 -5.19
C GLN A 338 20.08 -1.57 -6.18
N SER A 339 20.54 -1.62 -7.44
CA SER A 339 20.05 -0.69 -8.48
C SER A 339 18.55 -0.86 -8.73
N PHE A 340 18.05 -2.10 -8.71
CA PHE A 340 16.62 -2.35 -8.86
C PHE A 340 15.80 -1.78 -7.71
N LEU A 341 16.28 -1.89 -6.47
CA LEU A 341 15.64 -1.24 -5.32
C LEU A 341 15.58 0.27 -5.54
N LEU A 342 16.69 0.92 -5.90
CA LEU A 342 16.72 2.37 -6.12
C LEU A 342 15.81 2.81 -7.28
N ASP A 343 15.80 2.07 -8.40
CA ASP A 343 14.90 2.33 -9.54
C ASP A 343 13.41 2.18 -9.14
N MET A 344 13.11 1.30 -8.18
CA MET A 344 11.76 1.10 -7.64
C MET A 344 11.38 2.20 -6.63
N MET A 345 12.30 2.59 -5.74
CA MET A 345 12.12 3.70 -4.80
C MET A 345 11.90 5.03 -5.53
N GLU A 346 12.53 5.23 -6.70
CA GLU A 346 12.34 6.42 -7.55
C GLU A 346 10.91 6.54 -8.12
N GLN A 347 10.14 5.46 -8.09
CA GLN A 347 8.72 5.44 -8.50
C GLN A 347 7.76 5.77 -7.37
N ALA A 348 8.26 6.17 -6.19
CA ALA A 348 7.39 6.57 -5.10
C ALA A 348 6.54 7.80 -5.48
N SER A 349 5.26 7.74 -5.13
CA SER A 349 4.38 8.90 -5.14
C SER A 349 4.80 9.82 -4.01
N PRO A 350 4.86 11.14 -4.24
CA PRO A 350 5.42 12.07 -3.27
C PRO A 350 4.60 12.16 -1.98
N PHE A 351 3.28 11.94 -2.08
CA PHE A 351 2.32 12.17 -1.02
C PHE A 351 1.36 11.01 -0.85
N GLN A 352 0.92 10.80 0.38
CA GLN A 352 -0.20 9.93 0.76
C GLN A 352 -1.11 10.67 1.75
N SER A 353 -2.30 10.13 2.02
CA SER A 353 -3.13 10.72 3.08
C SER A 353 -2.68 10.19 4.44
N ILE A 354 -2.72 11.07 5.45
CA ILE A 354 -2.50 10.66 6.83
C ILE A 354 -3.67 9.81 7.36
N GLY A 355 -4.86 9.92 6.75
CA GLY A 355 -6.09 9.32 7.26
C GLY A 355 -6.01 7.80 7.36
N GLU A 356 -5.52 7.12 6.30
CA GLU A 356 -5.29 5.68 6.36
C GLU A 356 -4.26 5.25 7.41
N GLN A 357 -3.27 6.10 7.69
CA GLN A 357 -2.24 5.82 8.70
C GLN A 357 -2.85 5.89 10.10
N VAL A 358 -3.60 6.95 10.39
CA VAL A 358 -4.28 7.15 11.67
C VAL A 358 -5.25 6.02 11.95
N GLU A 359 -6.09 5.65 10.98
CA GLU A 359 -7.06 4.56 11.16
C GLU A 359 -6.40 3.20 11.35
N THR A 360 -5.29 2.93 10.65
CA THR A 360 -4.56 1.67 10.85
C THR A 360 -3.88 1.60 12.21
N LEU A 361 -3.31 2.72 12.67
CA LEU A 361 -2.75 2.80 14.02
C LEU A 361 -3.84 2.62 15.09
N ALA A 362 -5.04 3.14 14.86
CA ALA A 362 -6.20 2.91 15.74
C ALA A 362 -6.58 1.42 15.79
N LEU A 363 -6.64 0.75 14.63
CA LEU A 363 -6.91 -0.68 14.52
C LEU A 363 -5.85 -1.52 15.26
N TRP A 364 -4.56 -1.20 15.08
CA TRP A 364 -3.46 -1.90 15.75
C TRP A 364 -3.38 -1.60 17.25
N CYS A 365 -3.68 -0.38 17.67
CA CYS A 365 -3.84 -0.07 19.10
C CYS A 365 -4.99 -0.89 19.72
N GLY A 366 -5.99 -1.23 18.90
CA GLY A 366 -7.19 -1.97 19.27
C GLY A 366 -8.23 -1.10 19.96
N THR A 367 -8.28 0.18 19.60
CA THR A 367 -9.41 1.04 19.95
C THR A 367 -10.61 0.53 19.14
N SER A 368 -11.54 -0.16 19.80
CA SER A 368 -12.61 -0.98 19.20
C SER A 368 -13.73 -0.21 18.48
N THR A 369 -13.48 1.03 18.04
CA THR A 369 -14.50 1.94 17.51
C THR A 369 -14.46 2.10 15.99
N GLN A 370 -13.48 1.52 15.30
CA GLN A 370 -13.40 1.61 13.84
C GLN A 370 -14.38 0.62 13.17
N PRO A 371 -15.12 1.03 12.13
CA PRO A 371 -16.18 0.22 11.51
C PRO A 371 -15.64 -0.91 10.61
N TYR A 372 -14.33 -1.16 10.62
CA TYR A 372 -13.68 -2.04 9.66
C TYR A 372 -13.50 -3.48 10.14
N THR A 373 -13.76 -3.78 11.42
CA THR A 373 -13.50 -5.11 12.01
C THR A 373 -14.75 -5.83 12.53
N ASP A 374 -15.90 -5.17 12.51
CA ASP A 374 -17.15 -5.62 13.14
C ASP A 374 -17.83 -6.82 12.45
N ARG A 375 -17.36 -7.21 11.25
CA ARG A 375 -17.92 -8.30 10.43
C ARG A 375 -16.86 -9.22 9.82
N LEU A 376 -15.62 -9.20 10.31
CA LEU A 376 -14.57 -10.11 9.81
C LEU A 376 -14.99 -11.59 9.94
N ASP A 377 -15.74 -11.94 10.99
CA ASP A 377 -16.29 -13.29 11.21
C ASP A 377 -17.34 -13.72 10.15
N LYS A 378 -17.84 -12.76 9.36
CA LYS A 378 -18.75 -12.98 8.23
C LYS A 378 -18.05 -13.04 6.87
N VAL A 379 -16.76 -12.71 6.80
CA VAL A 379 -15.96 -12.86 5.58
C VAL A 379 -15.70 -14.35 5.33
N LYS A 380 -16.30 -14.92 4.28
CA LYS A 380 -16.28 -16.37 3.98
C LYS A 380 -15.45 -16.76 2.75
N VAL A 381 -14.89 -15.80 2.02
CA VAL A 381 -14.10 -16.08 0.81
C VAL A 381 -12.82 -16.88 1.16
N PRO A 382 -12.29 -17.72 0.26
CA PRO A 382 -10.99 -18.34 0.42
C PRO A 382 -9.88 -17.30 0.60
N VAL A 383 -8.90 -17.60 1.45
CA VAL A 383 -7.79 -16.69 1.75
C VAL A 383 -6.44 -17.39 1.63
N LEU A 384 -5.51 -16.78 0.88
CA LEU A 384 -4.08 -17.12 0.92
C LEU A 384 -3.30 -15.95 1.53
N TYR A 385 -2.85 -16.12 2.77
CA TYR A 385 -1.91 -15.16 3.36
C TYR A 385 -0.49 -15.44 2.88
N VAL A 386 0.18 -14.42 2.34
CA VAL A 386 1.60 -14.49 1.95
C VAL A 386 2.39 -13.49 2.77
N GLY A 387 3.33 -13.94 3.61
CA GLY A 387 4.15 -13.05 4.44
C GLY A 387 5.65 -13.27 4.26
N ALA A 388 6.43 -12.28 4.64
CA ALA A 388 7.88 -12.31 4.68
C ALA A 388 8.35 -12.20 6.14
N ALA A 389 9.26 -13.07 6.58
CA ALA A 389 9.70 -13.11 7.98
C ALA A 389 10.37 -11.79 8.42
N GLY A 390 11.04 -11.10 7.49
CA GLY A 390 11.64 -9.79 7.71
C GLY A 390 10.67 -8.60 7.56
N GLY A 391 9.50 -8.83 6.97
CA GLY A 391 8.41 -7.87 6.90
C GLY A 391 7.46 -7.99 8.10
N VAL A 392 6.15 -7.94 7.84
CA VAL A 392 5.13 -8.14 8.88
C VAL A 392 5.04 -9.61 9.30
N GLY A 393 5.19 -10.52 8.35
CA GLY A 393 5.36 -11.95 8.60
C GLY A 393 4.16 -12.58 9.32
N ARG A 394 4.42 -13.23 10.45
CA ARG A 394 3.37 -13.99 11.18
C ARG A 394 2.37 -13.11 11.93
N GLU A 395 2.64 -11.81 12.07
CA GLU A 395 1.72 -10.89 12.77
C GLU A 395 0.37 -10.79 12.05
N GLY A 396 0.31 -11.03 10.74
CA GLY A 396 -0.95 -11.08 10.00
C GLY A 396 -1.88 -12.23 10.40
N PHE A 397 -1.38 -13.26 11.09
CA PHE A 397 -2.19 -14.42 11.49
C PHE A 397 -3.30 -14.06 12.48
N ALA A 398 -3.10 -13.03 13.30
CA ALA A 398 -4.14 -12.52 14.20
C ALA A 398 -5.37 -12.03 13.42
N THR A 399 -5.17 -11.45 12.23
CA THR A 399 -6.29 -11.06 11.37
C THR A 399 -7.00 -12.27 10.80
N LEU A 400 -6.27 -13.30 10.39
CA LEU A 400 -6.83 -14.53 9.81
C LEU A 400 -7.74 -15.27 10.79
N SER A 401 -7.42 -15.25 12.09
CA SER A 401 -8.22 -15.93 13.11
C SER A 401 -9.58 -15.28 13.35
N LEU A 402 -9.73 -14.00 12.99
CA LEU A 402 -11.01 -13.28 13.04
C LEU A 402 -11.89 -13.57 11.84
N LEU A 403 -11.34 -14.14 10.76
CA LEU A 403 -12.11 -14.36 9.54
C LEU A 403 -13.12 -15.49 9.71
N GLY A 404 -14.26 -15.29 9.07
CA GLY A 404 -15.28 -16.31 8.94
C GLY A 404 -14.91 -17.49 8.04
N SER A 405 -13.86 -17.36 7.24
CA SER A 405 -13.46 -18.30 6.20
C SER A 405 -13.09 -19.66 6.76
N LYS A 406 -13.40 -20.70 6.00
CA LYS A 406 -13.00 -22.09 6.30
C LYS A 406 -11.88 -22.58 5.40
N ASP A 407 -11.49 -21.76 4.43
CA ASP A 407 -10.41 -22.03 3.49
C ASP A 407 -9.35 -20.93 3.67
N VAL A 408 -8.40 -21.21 4.56
CA VAL A 408 -7.30 -20.31 4.87
C VAL A 408 -6.00 -21.08 4.66
N THR A 409 -5.22 -20.64 3.68
CA THR A 409 -3.86 -21.10 3.44
C THR A 409 -2.89 -20.01 3.88
N THR A 410 -1.77 -20.39 4.50
CA THR A 410 -0.71 -19.45 4.87
C THR A 410 0.61 -19.86 4.22
N PHE A 411 1.39 -18.88 3.81
CA PHE A 411 2.72 -19.08 3.25
C PHE A 411 3.65 -17.97 3.75
N ILE A 412 4.61 -18.33 4.59
CA ILE A 412 5.64 -17.39 5.09
C ILE A 412 6.97 -17.72 4.42
N VAL A 413 7.59 -16.73 3.82
CA VAL A 413 8.96 -16.82 3.34
C VAL A 413 9.91 -16.51 4.50
N GLN A 414 10.65 -17.52 4.92
CA GLN A 414 11.69 -17.42 5.93
C GLN A 414 12.88 -18.25 5.44
N ARG A 415 14.04 -17.62 5.24
CA ARG A 415 15.27 -18.28 4.78
C ARG A 415 16.33 -18.32 5.87
N LEU A 416 16.25 -17.43 6.84
CA LEU A 416 17.19 -17.33 7.94
C LEU A 416 16.49 -17.65 9.27
N THR A 417 17.30 -17.84 10.31
CA THR A 417 16.80 -18.05 11.66
C THR A 417 16.17 -16.76 12.22
N ASP A 418 15.33 -16.87 13.24
CA ASP A 418 14.75 -15.69 13.89
C ASP A 418 15.81 -14.74 14.46
N SER A 419 16.98 -15.25 14.86
CA SER A 419 18.12 -14.43 15.30
C SER A 419 18.78 -13.63 14.18
N GLU A 420 18.58 -14.03 12.93
CA GLU A 420 19.16 -13.40 11.73
C GLU A 420 18.11 -12.65 10.91
N ARG A 421 16.93 -12.40 11.50
CA ARG A 421 15.76 -11.85 10.82
C ARG A 421 16.06 -10.59 10.01
N ALA A 422 16.95 -9.71 10.48
CA ALA A 422 17.31 -8.46 9.81
C ALA A 422 17.89 -8.64 8.38
N GLY A 423 18.44 -9.81 8.06
CA GLY A 423 18.93 -10.13 6.71
C GLY A 423 18.00 -11.06 5.92
N ASP A 424 16.89 -11.50 6.50
CA ASP A 424 15.96 -12.44 5.88
C ASP A 424 15.14 -11.75 4.78
N PHE A 425 14.19 -12.48 4.20
CA PHE A 425 13.30 -11.98 3.17
C PHE A 425 12.45 -10.83 3.74
N GLY A 426 12.59 -9.64 3.16
CA GLY A 426 11.87 -8.44 3.54
C GLY A 426 10.51 -8.31 2.85
N HIS A 427 9.77 -7.27 3.22
CA HIS A 427 8.41 -7.00 2.75
C HIS A 427 8.27 -6.96 1.21
N ALA A 428 9.18 -6.28 0.53
CA ALA A 428 9.21 -6.11 -0.91
C ALA A 428 9.94 -7.23 -1.64
N ASP A 429 10.77 -8.02 -0.96
CA ASP A 429 11.43 -9.17 -1.57
C ASP A 429 10.40 -10.16 -2.15
N LEU A 430 9.17 -10.18 -1.62
CA LEU A 430 8.01 -10.92 -2.18
C LEU A 430 7.73 -10.60 -3.66
N PHE A 431 8.16 -9.42 -4.12
CA PHE A 431 8.03 -8.97 -5.51
C PHE A 431 9.36 -8.55 -6.15
N LEU A 432 10.39 -8.24 -5.38
CA LEU A 432 11.64 -7.67 -5.90
C LEU A 432 12.83 -8.63 -5.87
N ALA A 433 12.78 -9.69 -5.05
CA ALA A 433 13.89 -10.62 -4.95
C ALA A 433 14.17 -11.29 -6.30
N SER A 434 15.45 -11.55 -6.56
CA SER A 434 15.94 -12.12 -7.82
C SER A 434 15.30 -13.48 -8.17
N ASP A 435 14.76 -14.17 -7.17
CA ASP A 435 14.09 -15.46 -7.26
C ASP A 435 12.63 -15.48 -6.76
N ALA A 436 12.00 -14.31 -6.57
CA ALA A 436 10.59 -14.20 -6.19
C ALA A 436 9.66 -14.94 -7.18
N ASP A 437 10.02 -14.92 -8.47
CA ASP A 437 9.33 -15.61 -9.57
C ASP A 437 9.43 -17.14 -9.54
N ARG A 438 10.34 -17.68 -8.73
CA ARG A 438 10.51 -19.13 -8.52
C ARG A 438 10.01 -19.57 -7.14
N LEU A 439 10.08 -18.68 -6.16
CA LEU A 439 9.77 -18.99 -4.77
C LEU A 439 8.32 -18.65 -4.39
N VAL A 440 7.88 -17.43 -4.72
CA VAL A 440 6.66 -16.81 -4.18
C VAL A 440 5.55 -16.84 -5.21
N TRP A 441 5.79 -16.28 -6.40
CA TRP A 441 4.76 -16.07 -7.42
C TRP A 441 4.11 -17.36 -7.92
N PRO A 442 4.83 -18.49 -8.11
CA PRO A 442 4.20 -19.75 -8.51
C PRO A 442 3.15 -20.23 -7.50
N ARG A 443 3.33 -19.98 -6.21
CA ARG A 443 2.37 -20.38 -5.17
C ARG A 443 1.11 -19.53 -5.24
N ILE A 444 1.26 -18.22 -5.43
CA ILE A 444 0.12 -17.32 -5.61
C ILE A 444 -0.67 -17.72 -6.87
N VAL A 445 0.00 -17.93 -8.01
CA VAL A 445 -0.65 -18.34 -9.26
C VAL A 445 -1.36 -19.67 -9.11
N SER A 446 -0.71 -20.68 -8.53
CA SER A 446 -1.31 -22.00 -8.35
C SER A 446 -2.56 -21.91 -7.47
N TRP A 447 -2.53 -21.09 -6.43
CA TRP A 447 -3.69 -20.91 -5.55
C TRP A 447 -4.83 -20.16 -6.26
N LEU A 448 -4.51 -19.05 -6.95
CA LEU A 448 -5.47 -18.29 -7.76
C LEU A 448 -6.08 -19.12 -8.89
N ALA A 449 -5.34 -20.09 -9.46
CA ALA A 449 -5.86 -20.98 -10.49
C ALA A 449 -6.90 -21.98 -9.96
N CYS A 450 -6.90 -22.28 -8.66
CA CYS A 450 -7.88 -23.16 -8.00
C CYS A 450 -9.12 -22.43 -7.48
N HIS A 451 -9.05 -21.10 -7.38
CA HIS A 451 -10.13 -20.23 -6.95
C HIS A 451 -10.57 -19.32 -8.11
#